data_AF-A0A0X3NWR9-F1
#
_entry.id   AF-A0A0X3NWR9-F1
#
_cell.length_a   1.000
_cell.length_b   1.000
_cell.length_c   1.000
_cell.angle_alpha   90.00
_cell.angle_beta   90.00
_cell.angle_gamma   90.00
#
_symmetry.space_group_name_H-M   'P 1'
#
loop_
_entity.id
_entity.type
_entity.pdbx_description
1 polymer ?
#
loop_
_entity_poly.entity_id
_entity_poly.type
_entity_poly.pdbx_seq_one_letter_code
_entity_poly.pdbx_strand_id
1 'polypeptide(L)'
;MTELPAVVDALPYFDKGYDESGIQEAAALLVEEEMRRYRPTKNYLEHLPSLSGPVQLKFETEIMRTEFDRMSNRLPMELLSMKRYDVPPPPAGKMGDLRAWQEAIENAHVQLAHQTTRINNLELMSEYGCNA
;
A
#
# COMPACT_ATOMS: atom_id res chain seq x y z
N MET A 1 -14.36 -22.89 -42.96
CA MET A 1 -13.17 -22.42 -43.71
C MET A 1 -12.36 -21.61 -42.72
N THR A 2 -11.43 -22.25 -42.02
CA THR A 2 -10.59 -21.61 -41.00
C THR A 2 -9.41 -20.97 -41.72
N GLU A 3 -9.40 -19.65 -41.84
CA GLU A 3 -8.24 -18.94 -42.35
C GLU A 3 -7.08 -19.12 -41.36
N LEU A 4 -6.05 -19.85 -41.78
CA LEU A 4 -4.78 -19.89 -41.05
C LEU A 4 -4.22 -18.46 -41.08
N PRO A 5 -3.80 -17.89 -39.94
CA PRO A 5 -3.20 -16.57 -39.93
C PRO A 5 -2.01 -16.56 -40.90
N ALA A 6 -1.97 -15.56 -41.78
CA ALA A 6 -0.85 -15.38 -42.70
C ALA A 6 0.45 -15.36 -41.88
N VAL A 7 1.33 -16.34 -42.10
CA VAL A 7 2.60 -16.43 -41.40
C VAL A 7 3.45 -15.25 -41.86
N VAL A 8 3.68 -14.30 -40.96
CA VAL A 8 4.59 -13.18 -41.22
C VAL A 8 6.01 -13.73 -41.19
N ASP A 9 6.67 -13.69 -42.34
CA ASP A 9 8.05 -14.13 -42.50
C ASP A 9 9.00 -12.97 -42.19
N ALA A 10 9.68 -13.08 -41.05
CA ALA A 10 10.75 -12.18 -40.63
C ALA A 10 11.66 -12.99 -39.69
N LEU A 11 12.84 -13.41 -40.17
CA LEU A 11 13.69 -14.39 -39.49
C LEU A 11 14.97 -13.71 -38.99
N PRO A 12 15.07 -13.35 -37.69
CA PRO A 12 16.22 -12.61 -37.16
C PRO A 12 17.54 -13.36 -37.31
N TYR A 13 17.52 -14.70 -37.34
CA TYR A 13 18.72 -15.53 -37.47
C TYR A 13 19.28 -15.58 -38.90
N PHE A 14 18.46 -15.23 -39.90
CA PHE A 14 18.83 -15.22 -41.32
C PHE A 14 19.14 -13.80 -41.80
N ASP A 15 18.33 -12.83 -41.39
CA ASP A 15 18.44 -11.42 -41.79
C ASP A 15 19.50 -10.66 -40.97
N LYS A 16 20.77 -10.94 -41.24
CA LYS A 16 21.92 -10.34 -40.54
C LYS A 16 22.17 -8.86 -40.85
N GLY A 17 21.54 -8.34 -41.90
CA GLY A 17 21.66 -6.93 -42.29
C GLY A 17 20.91 -5.97 -41.38
N TYR A 18 20.02 -6.44 -40.51
CA TYR A 18 19.18 -5.58 -39.67
C TYR A 18 19.98 -4.73 -38.66
N ASP A 19 21.16 -5.21 -38.24
CA ASP A 19 22.05 -4.51 -37.29
C ASP A 19 22.94 -3.45 -37.98
N GLU A 20 22.82 -3.27 -39.30
CA GLU A 20 23.53 -2.22 -40.02
C GLU A 20 23.01 -0.83 -39.63
N SER A 21 23.94 0.12 -39.46
CA SER A 21 23.64 1.48 -39.03
C SER A 21 22.66 2.17 -39.98
N GLY A 22 21.57 2.71 -39.43
CA GLY A 22 20.57 3.49 -40.17
C GLY A 22 19.37 2.70 -40.70
N ILE A 23 19.41 1.36 -40.72
CA ILE A 23 18.25 0.55 -41.18
C ILE A 23 17.10 0.62 -40.17
N GLN A 24 17.39 0.56 -38.88
CA GLN A 24 16.39 0.70 -37.81
C GLN A 24 15.76 2.10 -37.82
N GLU A 25 16.56 3.14 -38.08
CA GLU A 25 16.08 4.53 -38.16
C GLU A 25 15.17 4.74 -39.37
N ALA A 26 15.56 4.21 -40.53
CA ALA A 26 14.73 4.26 -41.73
C ALA A 26 13.40 3.50 -41.55
N ALA A 27 13.43 2.33 -40.91
CA ALA A 27 12.23 1.57 -40.59
C ALA A 27 11.32 2.33 -39.61
N ALA A 28 11.88 2.96 -38.57
CA ALA A 28 11.12 3.74 -37.61
C ALA A 28 10.43 4.95 -38.26
N LEU A 29 11.10 5.66 -39.18
CA LEU A 29 10.51 6.78 -39.92
C LEU A 29 9.33 6.35 -40.79
N LEU A 30 9.45 5.20 -41.48
CA LEU A 30 8.36 4.66 -42.29
C LEU A 30 7.16 4.25 -41.42
N VAL A 31 7.41 3.65 -40.26
CA VAL A 31 6.35 3.32 -39.29
C VAL A 31 5.66 4.58 -38.78
N GLU A 32 6.42 5.63 -38.45
CA GLU A 32 5.86 6.90 -37.97
C GLU A 32 4.96 7.58 -39.02
N GLU A 33 5.38 7.56 -40.30
CA GLU A 33 4.58 8.11 -41.39
C GLU A 33 3.23 7.39 -41.53
N GLU A 34 3.22 6.05 -41.41
CA GLU A 34 1.99 5.25 -41.45
C GLU A 34 1.14 5.44 -40.19
N MET A 35 1.74 5.57 -39.00
CA MET A 35 1.02 5.88 -37.76
C MET A 35 0.36 7.27 -37.80
N ARG A 36 0.92 8.22 -38.56
CA ARG A 36 0.30 9.54 -38.81
C ARG A 36 -0.93 9.43 -39.71
N ARG A 37 -0.90 8.54 -40.70
CA ARG A 37 -1.99 8.30 -41.66
C ARG A 37 -3.14 7.49 -41.03
N TYR A 38 -2.80 6.46 -40.25
CA TYR A 38 -3.74 5.59 -39.57
C TYR A 38 -3.57 5.72 -38.05
N ARG A 39 -4.48 6.46 -37.40
CA ARG A 39 -4.50 6.50 -35.93
C ARG A 39 -4.91 5.13 -35.41
N PRO A 40 -4.12 4.49 -34.51
CA PRO A 40 -4.49 3.21 -33.94
C PRO A 40 -5.88 3.25 -33.29
N THR A 41 -6.74 2.29 -33.63
CA THR A 41 -8.00 2.06 -32.93
C THR A 41 -7.68 1.70 -31.47
N LYS A 42 -8.36 2.34 -30.50
CA LYS A 42 -8.08 2.21 -29.06
C LYS A 42 -8.26 0.80 -28.47
N ASN A 43 -8.61 -0.18 -29.30
CA ASN A 43 -8.96 -1.54 -28.94
C ASN A 43 -7.76 -2.32 -28.35
N TYR A 44 -6.52 -1.89 -28.61
CA TYR A 44 -5.33 -2.50 -28.01
C TYR A 44 -5.23 -2.32 -26.50
N LEU A 45 -6.02 -1.42 -25.88
CA LEU A 45 -6.09 -1.23 -24.43
C LEU A 45 -7.31 -1.89 -23.79
N GLU A 46 -8.20 -2.55 -24.55
CA GLU A 46 -9.45 -3.13 -24.02
C GLU A 46 -9.21 -4.26 -23.01
N HIS A 47 -8.09 -4.97 -23.14
CA HIS A 47 -7.70 -6.03 -22.21
C HIS A 47 -7.15 -5.50 -20.88
N LEU A 48 -6.82 -4.20 -20.83
CA LEU A 48 -6.37 -3.55 -19.61
C LEU A 48 -7.58 -2.94 -18.89
N PRO A 49 -7.62 -3.04 -17.55
CA PRO A 49 -8.66 -2.36 -16.79
C PRO A 49 -8.60 -0.85 -17.08
N SER A 50 -9.71 -0.30 -17.56
CA SER A 50 -9.83 1.13 -17.90
C SER A 50 -9.55 2.00 -16.67
N LEU A 51 -8.44 2.74 -16.68
CA LEU A 51 -8.07 3.71 -15.65
C LEU A 51 -9.03 4.92 -15.57
N SER A 52 -9.97 5.03 -16.51
CA SER A 52 -10.89 6.16 -16.65
C SER A 52 -12.24 5.95 -15.93
N GLY A 53 -12.39 4.88 -15.14
CA GLY A 53 -13.58 4.62 -14.30
C GLY A 53 -13.30 4.81 -12.81
N PRO A 54 -14.27 4.53 -11.92
CA PRO A 54 -14.04 4.37 -10.49
C PRO A 54 -13.26 3.07 -10.28
N VAL A 55 -12.04 3.01 -10.78
CA VAL A 55 -11.12 1.92 -10.50
C VAL A 55 -10.73 2.11 -9.05
N GLN A 56 -11.27 1.26 -8.18
CA GLN A 56 -10.68 1.05 -6.86
C GLN A 56 -9.21 0.75 -7.13
N LEU A 57 -8.31 1.69 -6.82
CA LEU A 57 -6.89 1.48 -6.98
C LEU A 57 -6.59 0.22 -6.16
N LYS A 58 -6.11 -0.85 -6.80
CA LYS A 58 -5.85 -2.15 -6.13
C LYS A 58 -4.95 -2.02 -4.89
N PHE A 59 -4.27 -0.89 -4.76
CA PHE A 59 -3.33 -0.52 -3.72
C PHE A 59 -3.92 0.45 -2.66
N GLU A 60 -5.13 0.97 -2.87
CA GLU A 60 -5.79 1.82 -1.88
C GLU A 60 -6.34 0.94 -0.76
N THR A 61 -5.65 1.00 0.39
CA THR A 61 -6.12 0.34 1.61
C THR A 61 -7.12 1.23 2.33
N GLU A 62 -7.93 0.63 3.19
CA GLU A 62 -8.88 1.35 4.04
C GLU A 62 -8.17 2.42 4.90
N ILE A 63 -6.98 2.12 5.42
CA ILE A 63 -6.16 3.06 6.18
C ILE A 63 -5.79 4.27 5.33
N MET A 64 -5.38 4.07 4.07
CA MET A 64 -5.05 5.19 3.18
C MET A 64 -6.25 6.08 2.91
N ARG A 65 -7.42 5.49 2.63
CA ARG A 65 -8.66 6.25 2.42
C ARG A 65 -9.01 7.10 3.65
N THR A 66 -8.98 6.50 4.85
CA THR A 66 -9.24 7.21 6.10
C THR A 66 -8.24 8.36 6.33
N GLU A 67 -6.96 8.16 6.02
CA GLU A 67 -5.96 9.22 6.14
C GLU A 67 -6.14 10.34 5.11
N PHE A 68 -6.52 10.00 3.87
CA PHE A 68 -6.87 11.00 2.85
C PHE A 68 -8.09 11.83 3.27
N ASP A 69 -9.12 11.20 3.82
CA ASP A 69 -10.29 11.89 4.36
C ASP A 69 -9.93 12.77 5.57
N ARG A 70 -9.04 12.30 6.45
CA ARG A 70 -8.53 13.11 7.57
C ARG A 70 -7.80 14.36 7.07
N MET A 71 -6.92 14.19 6.07
CA MET A 71 -6.15 15.29 5.48
C MET A 71 -7.04 16.29 4.73
N SER A 72 -8.02 15.81 3.95
CA SER A 72 -8.94 16.67 3.21
C SER A 72 -9.79 17.54 4.15
N ASN A 73 -10.21 16.98 5.28
CA ASN A 73 -10.92 17.69 6.34
C ASN A 73 -10.00 18.50 7.28
N ARG A 74 -8.69 18.55 7.01
CA ARG A 74 -7.68 19.24 7.84
C ARG A 74 -7.71 18.84 9.31
N LEU A 75 -8.09 17.60 9.59
CA LEU A 75 -8.12 17.08 10.96
C LEU A 75 -6.69 16.77 11.41
N PRO A 76 -6.29 17.19 12.63
CA PRO A 76 -4.98 16.87 13.18
C PRO A 76 -4.82 15.35 13.32
N MET A 77 -3.58 14.88 13.26
CA MET A 77 -3.26 13.48 13.53
C MET A 77 -3.51 13.17 15.00
N GLU A 78 -4.00 11.97 15.30
CA GLU A 78 -4.15 11.52 16.68
C GLU A 78 -2.77 11.39 17.34
N LEU A 79 -2.61 11.99 18.52
CA LEU A 79 -1.36 11.93 19.26
C LEU A 79 -1.19 10.55 19.90
N LEU A 80 0.05 10.08 19.95
CA LEU A 80 0.39 8.86 20.68
C LEU A 80 0.04 9.05 22.16
N SER A 81 -0.90 8.23 22.65
CA SER A 81 -1.35 8.26 24.04
C SER A 81 -0.31 7.60 24.94
N MET A 82 0.27 8.39 25.85
CA MET A 82 1.16 7.90 26.91
C MET A 82 0.39 7.43 28.16
N LYS A 83 -0.96 7.46 28.13
CA LYS A 83 -1.81 7.00 29.25
C LYS A 83 -1.59 5.53 29.62
N ARG A 84 -0.92 4.75 28.76
CA ARG A 84 -0.51 3.37 29.03
C ARG A 84 0.73 3.26 29.95
N TYR A 85 1.28 4.34 30.47
CA TYR A 85 2.36 4.25 31.45
C TYR A 85 1.99 4.83 32.81
N ASP A 86 0.83 5.49 32.88
CA ASP A 86 0.32 6.12 34.07
C ASP A 86 -1.05 5.52 34.43
N VAL A 87 -1.40 5.57 35.72
CA VAL A 87 -2.76 5.31 36.19
C VAL A 87 -3.37 6.64 36.61
N PRO A 88 -3.73 7.53 35.66
CA PRO A 88 -4.30 8.81 36.02
C PRO A 88 -5.73 8.59 36.57
N PRO A 89 -6.14 9.37 37.59
CA PRO A 89 -7.54 9.43 37.94
C PRO A 89 -8.36 10.03 36.79
N PRO A 90 -9.70 9.85 36.77
CA PRO A 90 -10.57 10.54 35.83
C PRO A 90 -10.31 12.06 35.83
N PRO A 91 -10.40 12.74 34.67
CA PRO A 91 -10.22 14.18 34.59
C PRO A 91 -11.12 14.92 35.59
N ALA A 92 -10.65 16.05 36.16
CA ALA A 92 -11.40 16.79 37.18
C ALA A 92 -12.84 17.16 36.75
N GLY A 93 -13.05 17.47 35.46
CA GLY A 93 -14.38 17.75 34.90
C GLY A 93 -15.27 16.52 34.63
N LYS A 94 -14.77 15.30 34.85
CA LYS A 94 -15.45 14.01 34.63
C LYS A 94 -15.52 13.15 35.89
N MET A 95 -15.21 13.69 37.07
CA MET A 95 -15.27 12.92 38.33
C MET A 95 -16.69 12.44 38.69
N GLY A 96 -17.74 13.09 38.18
CA GLY A 96 -19.13 12.63 38.32
C GLY A 96 -19.57 11.62 37.25
N ASP A 97 -18.74 11.32 36.25
CA ASP A 97 -19.07 10.41 35.15
C ASP A 97 -18.63 8.98 35.51
N LEU A 98 -19.62 8.10 35.66
CA LEU A 98 -19.39 6.68 35.95
C LEU A 98 -18.52 6.00 34.90
N ARG A 99 -18.67 6.38 33.61
CA ARG A 99 -17.90 5.75 32.52
C ARG A 99 -16.42 6.09 32.62
N ALA A 100 -16.10 7.33 32.99
CA ALA A 100 -14.71 7.76 33.17
C ALA A 100 -14.02 7.01 34.32
N TRP A 101 -14.76 6.66 35.38
CA TRP A 101 -14.26 5.81 36.46
C TRP A 101 -14.04 4.37 36.02
N GLN A 102 -14.95 3.81 35.24
CA GLN A 102 -14.80 2.46 34.68
C GLN A 102 -13.55 2.37 33.79
N GLU A 103 -13.33 3.34 32.92
CA GLU A 103 -12.14 3.41 32.06
C GLU A 103 -10.84 3.51 32.89
N ALA A 104 -10.83 4.32 33.95
CA ALA A 104 -9.68 4.46 34.83
C ALA A 104 -9.36 3.15 35.59
N ILE A 105 -10.39 2.44 36.07
CA ILE A 105 -10.25 1.13 36.72
C ILE A 105 -9.75 0.07 35.73
N GLU A 106 -10.30 0.05 34.51
CA GLU A 106 -9.87 -0.88 33.47
C GLU A 106 -8.39 -0.66 33.13
N ASN A 107 -7.96 0.59 32.95
CA ASN A 107 -6.55 0.92 32.76
C ASN A 107 -5.69 0.44 33.95
N ALA A 108 -6.15 0.65 35.19
CA ALA A 108 -5.43 0.19 36.37
C ALA A 108 -5.26 -1.35 36.40
N HIS A 109 -6.30 -2.11 36.03
CA HIS A 109 -6.21 -3.57 35.93
C HIS A 109 -5.24 -4.01 34.82
N VAL A 110 -5.30 -3.37 33.65
CA VAL A 110 -4.37 -3.63 32.55
C VAL A 110 -2.93 -3.37 33.00
N GLN A 111 -2.67 -2.29 33.73
CA GLN A 111 -1.35 -2.02 34.30
C GLN A 111 -0.89 -3.09 35.27
N LEU A 112 -1.76 -3.52 36.19
CA LEU A 112 -1.43 -4.57 37.15
C LEU A 112 -1.02 -5.88 36.45
N ALA A 113 -1.75 -6.27 35.39
CA ALA A 113 -1.41 -7.43 34.59
C ALA A 113 -0.06 -7.28 33.87
N HIS A 114 0.22 -6.11 33.31
CA HIS A 114 1.51 -5.80 32.70
C HIS A 114 2.66 -5.83 33.73
N GLN A 115 2.46 -5.28 34.94
CA GLN A 115 3.47 -5.35 36.00
C GLN A 115 3.73 -6.79 36.45
N THR A 116 2.68 -7.61 36.57
CA THR A 116 2.82 -9.04 36.90
C THR A 116 3.66 -9.75 35.83
N THR A 117 3.35 -9.52 34.56
CA THR A 117 4.13 -10.07 33.43
C THR A 117 5.58 -9.58 33.47
N ARG A 118 5.79 -8.30 33.77
CA ARG A 118 7.13 -7.72 33.87
C ARG A 118 7.93 -8.37 35.00
N ILE A 119 7.34 -8.60 36.16
CA ILE A 119 7.98 -9.28 37.28
C ILE A 119 8.40 -10.69 36.86
N ASN A 120 7.48 -11.48 36.29
CA ASN A 120 7.78 -12.83 35.81
C ASN A 120 8.93 -12.83 34.79
N ASN A 121 8.93 -11.89 33.84
CA ASN A 121 9.99 -11.77 32.86
C ASN A 121 11.34 -11.40 33.49
N LEU A 122 11.34 -10.55 34.52
CA LEU A 122 12.55 -10.18 35.25
C LEU A 122 13.08 -11.33 36.11
N GLU A 123 12.20 -12.14 36.70
CA GLU A 123 12.56 -13.36 37.42
C GLU A 123 13.23 -14.36 36.47
N LEU A 124 12.64 -14.61 35.29
CA LEU A 124 13.23 -15.45 34.26
C LEU A 124 14.59 -14.92 33.79
N MET A 125 14.71 -13.60 33.58
CA MET A 125 15.97 -12.98 33.20
C MET A 125 17.03 -13.11 34.31
N SER A 126 16.64 -12.99 35.58
CA SER A 126 17.55 -13.18 36.71
C SER A 126 18.06 -14.61 36.81
N GLU A 127 17.21 -15.60 36.50
CA GLU A 127 17.54 -17.02 36.61
C GLU A 127 18.38 -17.52 35.41
N TYR A 128 18.03 -17.08 34.20
CA TYR A 128 18.61 -17.63 32.97
C TYR A 128 19.48 -16.63 32.18
N GLY A 129 19.43 -15.34 32.49
CA GLY A 129 20.04 -14.29 31.67
C GLY A 129 21.57 -14.28 31.66
N CYS A 130 22.24 -14.77 32.70
CA CYS A 130 23.71 -14.83 32.73
C CYS A 130 24.30 -15.94 31.86
N ASN A 131 23.49 -16.94 31.46
CA ASN A 131 23.91 -18.12 30.71
C ASN A 131 23.30 -18.16 29.29
N ALA A 132 22.70 -17.06 28.83
CA ALA A 132 22.11 -16.91 27.50
C ALA A 132 23.10 -16.31 26.48
#